data_AF-A0A2H3DTA4-F1
#
_entry.id   AF-A0A2H3DTA4-F1
#
_cell.length_a   1.000
_cell.length_b   1.000
_cell.length_c   1.000
_cell.angle_alpha   90.00
_cell.angle_beta   90.00
_cell.angle_gamma   90.00
#
_symmetry.space_group_name_H-M   'P 1'
#
loop_
_entity.id
_entity.type
_entity.pdbx_description
1 polymer ?
#
loop_
_entity_poly.entity_id
_entity_poly.type
_entity_poly.pdbx_seq_one_letter_code
_entity_poly.pdbx_strand_id
1 'polypeptide(L)'
;AATSVIWQTDSKRNLSAYPPGRKTRRRALLAGICLAISRAPGLSPLTLYLPSKSLIHDICFFAPEKVMHGVACPDHDLLSILVSVMKNRICPVEFRIASGKSGN
;
A
#
# COMPACT_ATOMS: atom_id res chain seq x y z
N ALA A 1 -1.61 -9.26 12.51
CA ALA A 1 -0.34 -8.99 11.80
C ALA A 1 -0.02 -7.51 11.92
N ALA A 2 1.26 -7.17 12.12
CA ALA A 2 1.76 -5.79 12.08
C ALA A 2 2.30 -5.47 10.67
N THR A 3 2.43 -4.19 10.34
CA THR A 3 3.05 -3.72 9.09
C THR A 3 4.16 -2.72 9.38
N SER A 4 5.19 -2.71 8.55
CA SER A 4 6.26 -1.73 8.60
C SER A 4 6.48 -1.12 7.22
N VAL A 5 6.67 0.20 7.19
CA VAL A 5 7.05 0.96 6.01
C VAL A 5 8.47 1.46 6.25
N ILE A 6 9.39 1.06 5.38
CA ILE A 6 10.79 1.44 5.44
C ILE A 6 11.09 2.25 4.18
N TRP A 7 11.54 3.49 4.35
CA TRP A 7 11.92 4.38 3.25
C TRP A 7 13.41 4.23 2.93
N GLN A 8 14.23 4.31 3.98
CA GLN A 8 15.69 4.10 4.01
C GLN A 8 16.06 3.68 5.43
N THR A 9 17.19 3.03 5.65
CA THR A 9 17.57 2.41 6.94
C THR A 9 17.46 3.39 8.13
N ASP A 10 17.80 4.67 7.93
CA ASP A 10 17.80 5.70 8.99
C ASP A 10 16.75 6.82 8.78
N SER A 11 15.74 6.58 7.95
CA SER A 11 14.73 7.61 7.70
C SER A 11 13.80 7.78 8.89
N LYS A 12 13.61 9.03 9.36
CA LYS A 12 12.55 9.39 10.33
C LYS A 12 11.13 9.09 9.83
N ARG A 13 10.97 8.76 8.54
CA ARG A 13 9.70 8.37 7.92
C ARG A 13 9.40 6.88 8.08
N ASN A 14 10.37 6.09 8.54
CA ASN A 14 10.17 4.68 8.87
C ASN A 14 9.10 4.56 9.93
N LEU A 15 8.14 3.65 9.72
CA LEU A 15 7.06 3.48 10.67
C LEU A 15 6.59 2.04 10.74
N SER A 16 6.24 1.61 11.95
CA SER A 16 5.46 0.39 12.18
C SER A 16 4.04 0.79 12.57
N ALA A 17 3.06 0.04 12.07
CA ALA A 17 1.65 0.27 12.36
C ALA A 17 0.91 -1.04 12.55
N TYR A 18 -0.16 -0.97 13.33
CA TYR A 18 -1.13 -2.04 13.46
C TYR A 18 -2.40 -1.63 12.70
N PRO A 19 -2.81 -2.38 11.67
CA PRO A 19 -4.06 -2.08 11.00
C PRO A 19 -5.23 -2.25 11.99
N PRO A 20 -6.23 -1.35 11.97
CA PRO A 20 -7.45 -1.57 12.74
C PRO A 20 -8.19 -2.82 12.24
N GLY A 21 -9.10 -3.38 13.04
CA GLY A 21 -9.93 -4.52 12.64
C GLY A 21 -9.21 -5.88 12.60
N ARG A 22 -9.58 -6.74 11.65
CA ARG A 22 -9.12 -8.14 11.62
C ARG A 22 -7.61 -8.23 11.41
N LYS A 23 -6.91 -9.02 12.22
CA LYS A 23 -5.43 -9.11 12.21
C LYS A 23 -4.87 -9.99 11.08
N THR A 24 -5.26 -9.77 9.82
CA THR A 24 -4.77 -10.56 8.66
C THR A 24 -3.47 -9.99 8.07
N ARG A 25 -2.65 -10.85 7.44
CA ARG A 25 -1.44 -10.42 6.71
C ARG A 25 -1.77 -9.45 5.59
N ARG A 26 -2.86 -9.71 4.86
CA ARG A 26 -3.35 -8.86 3.76
C ARG A 26 -3.70 -7.45 4.25
N ARG A 27 -4.48 -7.30 5.33
CA ARG A 27 -4.79 -5.98 5.92
C ARG A 27 -3.55 -5.23 6.35
N ALA A 28 -2.59 -5.92 6.97
CA ALA A 28 -1.33 -5.30 7.38
C ALA A 28 -0.60 -4.71 6.17
N LEU A 29 -0.48 -5.49 5.08
CA LEU A 29 0.13 -5.00 3.85
C LEU A 29 -0.63 -3.81 3.26
N LEU A 30 -1.96 -3.90 3.11
CA LEU A 30 -2.78 -2.82 2.56
C LEU A 30 -2.69 -1.53 3.39
N ALA A 31 -2.75 -1.64 4.72
CA ALA A 31 -2.60 -0.50 5.62
C ALA A 31 -1.20 0.13 5.52
N GLY A 32 -0.15 -0.69 5.41
CA GLY A 32 1.21 -0.21 5.21
C GLY A 32 1.35 0.57 3.90
N ILE A 33 0.73 0.09 2.83
CA ILE A 33 0.72 0.77 1.53
C ILE A 33 -0.02 2.10 1.61
N CYS A 34 -1.21 2.13 2.21
CA CYS A 34 -1.95 3.38 2.42
C CYS A 34 -1.12 4.41 3.19
N LEU A 35 -0.44 3.95 4.25
CA LEU A 35 0.39 4.79 5.09
C LEU A 35 1.62 5.32 4.34
N ALA A 36 2.27 4.48 3.53
CA ALA A 36 3.41 4.87 2.70
C ALA A 36 3.02 5.94 1.68
N ILE A 37 1.91 5.73 0.97
CA ILE A 37 1.41 6.66 -0.05
C ILE A 37 1.00 8.00 0.58
N SER A 38 0.33 7.95 1.74
CA SER A 38 -0.14 9.15 2.46
C SER A 38 1.00 10.01 3.00
N ARG A 39 2.14 9.39 3.35
CA ARG A 39 3.32 10.10 3.87
C ARG A 39 4.32 10.52 2.81
N ALA A 40 4.24 9.98 1.60
CA ALA A 40 5.10 10.42 0.51
C ALA A 40 4.70 11.83 0.06
N PRO A 41 5.66 12.71 -0.26
CA PRO A 41 5.37 13.96 -0.95
C PRO A 41 4.51 13.70 -2.20
N GLY A 42 3.38 14.38 -2.33
CA GLY A 42 2.43 14.19 -3.46
C GLY A 42 2.95 14.70 -4.81
N LEU A 43 3.99 15.55 -4.77
CA LEU A 43 4.67 16.17 -5.92
C LEU A 43 5.92 15.42 -6.39
N SER A 44 6.16 14.23 -5.84
CA SER A 44 7.30 13.40 -6.23
C SER A 44 6.82 12.00 -6.62
N PRO A 45 7.44 11.38 -7.64
CA PRO A 45 7.14 9.99 -7.97
C PRO A 45 7.48 9.10 -6.78
N LEU A 46 6.65 8.09 -6.53
CA LEU A 46 6.83 7.15 -5.44
C LEU A 46 6.95 5.74 -6.00
N THR A 47 8.05 5.05 -5.71
CA THR A 47 8.20 3.62 -6.02
C THR A 47 8.03 2.80 -4.74
N LEU A 48 7.07 1.87 -4.73
CA LEU A 48 6.83 0.95 -3.62
C LEU A 48 7.19 -0.47 -4.02
N TYR A 49 8.04 -1.09 -3.21
CA TYR A 49 8.43 -2.49 -3.37
C TYR A 49 7.50 -3.39 -2.56
N LEU A 50 6.79 -4.27 -3.25
CA LEU A 50 5.80 -5.19 -2.67
C LEU A 50 6.27 -6.65 -2.76
N PRO A 51 5.84 -7.51 -1.82
CA PRO A 51 6.30 -8.89 -1.75
C PRO A 51 5.64 -9.83 -2.76
N SER A 52 4.58 -9.42 -3.47
CA SER A 52 3.88 -10.30 -4.42
C SER A 52 3.23 -9.57 -5.59
N LYS A 53 3.24 -10.22 -6.76
CA LYS A 53 2.52 -9.77 -7.98
C LYS A 53 1.01 -9.72 -7.77
N SER A 54 0.46 -10.70 -7.07
CA SER A 54 -0.97 -10.76 -6.76
C SER A 54 -1.43 -9.52 -5.98
N LEU A 55 -0.61 -9.03 -5.04
CA LEU A 55 -0.96 -7.81 -4.31
C LEU A 55 -0.94 -6.57 -5.21
N ILE A 56 0.03 -6.47 -6.12
CA ILE A 56 0.07 -5.38 -7.12
C ILE A 56 -1.17 -5.43 -8.00
N HIS A 57 -1.53 -6.60 -8.50
CA HIS A 57 -2.72 -6.78 -9.33
C HIS A 57 -4.01 -6.41 -8.58
N ASP A 58 -4.12 -6.82 -7.32
CA ASP A 58 -5.25 -6.49 -6.46
C ASP A 58 -5.41 -4.98 -6.25
N ILE A 59 -4.29 -4.26 -6.13
CA ILE A 59 -4.29 -2.82 -5.91
C ILE A 59 -4.58 -2.05 -7.20
N CYS A 60 -3.93 -2.42 -8.30
CA CYS A 60 -4.03 -1.68 -9.55
C CYS A 60 -5.33 -1.93 -10.31
N PHE A 61 -5.89 -3.15 -10.23
CA PHE A 61 -7.05 -3.54 -11.04
C PHE A 61 -8.31 -3.76 -10.19
N PHE A 62 -8.22 -4.58 -9.14
CA PHE A 62 -9.41 -4.93 -8.36
C PHE A 62 -9.87 -3.82 -7.41
N ALA A 63 -8.95 -3.01 -6.85
CA ALA A 63 -9.33 -1.96 -5.91
C ALA A 63 -10.19 -0.86 -6.57
N PRO A 64 -9.82 -0.30 -7.75
CA PRO A 64 -10.66 0.68 -8.43
C PRO A 64 -12.03 0.12 -8.82
N GLU A 65 -12.06 -1.09 -9.39
CA GLU A 65 -13.29 -1.76 -9.81
C GLU A 65 -14.25 -1.94 -8.64
N LYS A 66 -13.78 -2.49 -7.52
CA LYS A 66 -14.61 -2.72 -6.33
C LYS A 66 -15.13 -1.44 -5.69
N VAL A 67 -14.32 -0.38 -5.70
CA VAL A 67 -14.75 0.93 -5.19
C VAL A 67 -15.78 1.58 -6.12
N MET A 68 -15.61 1.47 -7.45
CA MET A 68 -16.56 2.01 -8.42
C MET A 68 -17.91 1.29 -8.37
N HIS A 69 -17.92 -0.02 -8.21
CA HIS A 69 -19.15 -0.82 -8.20
C HIS A 69 -19.79 -0.98 -6.81
N GLY A 70 -19.21 -0.38 -5.76
CA GLY A 70 -19.74 -0.44 -4.39
C GLY A 70 -19.81 -1.86 -3.82
N VAL A 71 -18.96 -2.78 -4.30
CA VAL A 71 -19.04 -4.20 -3.92
C VAL A 71 -18.51 -4.38 -2.50
N ALA A 72 -19.36 -4.90 -1.62
CA ALA A 72 -18.98 -5.30 -0.27
C ALA A 72 -17.91 -6.41 -0.36
N CYS A 73 -16.71 -6.11 0.12
CA CYS A 73 -15.61 -7.06 0.14
C CYS A 73 -14.82 -6.99 1.45
N PRO A 74 -14.13 -8.08 1.83
CA PRO A 74 -13.15 -8.01 2.90
C PRO A 74 -12.10 -6.95 2.57
N ASP A 75 -11.83 -6.05 3.53
CA ASP A 75 -10.87 -4.94 3.43
C ASP A 75 -11.31 -3.76 2.56
N HIS A 76 -12.61 -3.62 2.26
CA HIS A 76 -13.18 -2.50 1.51
C HIS A 76 -12.81 -1.12 2.09
N ASP A 77 -12.73 -1.01 3.42
CA ASP A 77 -12.28 0.19 4.14
C ASP A 77 -10.88 0.64 3.68
N LEU A 78 -9.92 -0.30 3.69
CA LEU A 78 -8.54 -0.02 3.28
C LEU A 78 -8.41 0.20 1.77
N LEU A 79 -9.17 -0.53 0.96
CA LEU A 79 -9.18 -0.34 -0.50
C LEU A 79 -9.75 1.03 -0.89
N SER A 80 -10.79 1.50 -0.19
CA SER A 80 -11.36 2.83 -0.41
C SER A 80 -10.38 3.93 -0.03
N ILE A 81 -9.71 3.80 1.13
CA ILE A 81 -8.64 4.72 1.54
C ILE A 81 -7.53 4.71 0.49
N LEU A 82 -7.09 3.53 0.03
CA LEU A 82 -6.04 3.39 -0.97
C LEU A 82 -6.36 4.14 -2.26
N VAL A 83 -7.57 3.94 -2.81
CA VAL A 83 -8.01 4.64 -4.02
C VAL A 83 -8.07 6.15 -3.79
N SER A 84 -8.56 6.59 -2.62
CA SER A 84 -8.61 8.02 -2.28
C SER A 84 -7.23 8.65 -2.20
N VAL A 85 -6.26 8.01 -1.53
CA VAL A 85 -4.91 8.57 -1.37
C VAL A 85 -4.14 8.55 -2.68
N MET A 86 -4.40 7.59 -3.57
CA MET A 86 -3.84 7.58 -4.92
C MET A 86 -4.42 8.70 -5.79
N LYS A 87 -5.73 8.94 -5.74
CA LYS A 87 -6.40 10.04 -6.46
C LYS A 87 -5.91 11.42 -6.04
N ASN A 88 -5.55 11.59 -4.78
CA ASN A 88 -5.09 12.88 -4.24
C ASN A 88 -3.63 13.23 -4.60
N ARG A 89 -2.93 12.36 -5.33
CA ARG A 89 -1.53 12.59 -5.74
C ARG A 89 -1.44 13.08 -7.16
N ILE A 90 -0.56 14.06 -7.40
CA ILE A 90 -0.25 14.57 -8.72
C ILE A 90 0.77 13.66 -9.42
N CYS A 91 1.81 13.25 -8.68
CA CYS A 91 2.83 12.37 -9.23
C CYS A 91 2.47 10.88 -9.09
N PRO A 92 2.89 10.05 -10.07
CA PRO A 92 2.52 8.64 -10.12
C PRO A 92 3.11 7.84 -8.95
N VAL A 93 2.40 6.76 -8.60
CA VAL A 93 2.87 5.70 -7.71
C VAL A 93 3.18 4.47 -8.57
N GLU A 94 4.41 4.01 -8.53
CA GLU A 94 4.86 2.81 -9.22
C GLU A 94 5.00 1.65 -8.23
N PHE A 95 4.39 0.52 -8.53
CA PHE A 95 4.52 -0.70 -7.72
C PHE A 95 5.49 -1.66 -8.39
N ARG A 96 6.54 -2.05 -7.66
CA ARG A 96 7.54 -3.02 -8.11
C ARG A 96 7.57 -4.22 -7.18
N ILE A 97 8.00 -5.35 -7.70
CA ILE A 97 8.29 -6.52 -6.86
C ILE A 97 9.70 -6.31 -6.31
N ALA A 98 9.89 -6.55 -5.01
CA ALA A 98 11.24 -6.66 -4.49
C ALA A 98 11.96 -7.81 -5.23
N SER A 99 12.96 -7.48 -6.03
CA SER A 99 13.82 -8.49 -6.65
C SER A 99 14.37 -9.37 -5.53
N GLY A 100 14.10 -10.67 -5.58
CA GLY A 100 14.55 -11.66 -4.62
C GLY A 100 16.06 -11.86 -4.70
N LYS A 101 16.82 -10.85 -4.27
CA LYS A 101 18.17 -10.96 -3.73
C LYS A 101 18.21 -10.08 -2.48
N SER A 102 17.42 -10.49 -1.48
CA SER A 102 17.80 -10.16 -0.11
C SER A 102 19.17 -10.81 0.11
N GLY A 103 20.14 -10.00 0.49
CA GLY A 103 21.56 -10.37 0.60
C GLY A 103 21.82 -11.57 1.50
N ASN A 104 23.02 -12.12 1.32
CA ASN A 104 23.68 -13.15 2.12
C ASN A 104 23.49 -12.98 3.64
#